data_AF-A0A943L034-F1
#
_entry.id   AF-A0A943L034-F1
#
_cell.length_a   1.000
_cell.length_b   1.000
_cell.length_c   1.000
_cell.angle_alpha   90.00
_cell.angle_beta   90.00
_cell.angle_gamma   90.00
#
_symmetry.space_group_name_H-M   'P 1'
#
loop_
_entity.id
_entity.type
_entity.pdbx_description
1 polymer ?
#
loop_
_entity_poly.entity_id
_entity_poly.type
_entity_poly.pdbx_seq_one_letter_code
_entity_poly.pdbx_strand_id
1 'polypeptide(L)'
;MKKNLSFYKISTLISAILAVLVIYVTFKIGPTIGGRAYQIGIALFVLMVIIASQLFDKSKRLQEINYLLNSWPEAYDNKFDFEKIHKFYYEFGPDVLKEKNFHNIDDQTADDLNLDEILKKISICSSTPGEQMLYYLLRTPKTSKDELKKRNEIINLINEDPSLRGHIQQILSNLGRQRKGEVFNLFNTDAIPNKGKVMLYNLLAISSVIVVVCFILFGTNKIPAFLGIFAIYMFISMRSAAEIEYELSSLQYLGNFIRAAKELSKINNPILKDYVSLISEKVAPLSKIDSKTKFIYSQSELDIFIETINALFLTRIRSYYSVINIIKENRQNLIELYSLVGTLEAYVSVASFRDRLPYYCLPDFIDSNDKTLSVENINHPLLENGIPNSISILNQGIILTGSNMSGKSTFMRTIAINILLSQTIYTCYSNKYKASFFRVMSSLSLSNNILSGASYYLEECKSVLRILNSLEEDVPAFCIIDEIFKGTNPIERIAASKEILEYIMDRNAISIVATHDLELAKSCNEKYLRYYFCEDIDEEEGLVFDYMLKEGICNTGNALKLLSFLGYPEDILSNSLKSISNKNYE
;
A
#
# COMPACT_ATOMS: atom_id res chain seq x y z
N MET A 1 -7.11 -28.84 -6.64
CA MET A 1 -5.98 -28.21 -7.38
C MET A 1 -4.94 -29.19 -7.94
N LYS A 2 -4.27 -30.04 -7.13
CA LYS A 2 -3.18 -30.92 -7.62
C LYS A 2 -3.56 -31.82 -8.81
N LYS A 3 -4.75 -32.46 -8.76
CA LYS A 3 -5.28 -33.27 -9.87
C LYS A 3 -5.52 -32.46 -11.16
N ASN A 4 -5.94 -31.20 -11.05
CA ASN A 4 -6.13 -30.33 -12.21
C ASN A 4 -4.79 -29.89 -12.80
N LEU A 5 -3.80 -29.58 -11.95
CA LEU A 5 -2.45 -29.24 -12.41
C LEU A 5 -1.80 -30.39 -13.19
N SER A 6 -1.87 -31.62 -12.67
CA SER A 6 -1.34 -32.80 -13.38
C SER A 6 -2.08 -33.03 -14.70
N PHE A 7 -3.40 -32.87 -14.73
CA PHE A 7 -4.20 -32.97 -15.95
C PHE A 7 -3.76 -31.98 -17.02
N TYR A 8 -3.61 -30.70 -16.68
CA TYR A 8 -3.18 -29.69 -17.66
C TYR A 8 -1.75 -29.91 -18.15
N LYS A 9 -0.80 -30.29 -17.27
CA LYS A 9 0.58 -30.62 -17.68
C LYS A 9 0.63 -31.79 -18.66
N ILE A 10 -0.11 -32.87 -18.36
CA ILE A 10 -0.19 -34.05 -19.25
C ILE A 10 -0.87 -33.66 -20.57
N SER A 11 -1.95 -32.89 -20.51
CA SER A 11 -2.68 -32.45 -21.71
C SER A 11 -1.82 -31.56 -22.62
N THR A 12 -1.03 -30.64 -22.05
CA THR A 12 -0.07 -29.84 -22.81
C THR A 12 0.95 -30.72 -23.53
N LEU A 13 1.52 -31.72 -22.83
CA LEU A 13 2.48 -32.65 -23.41
C LEU A 13 1.86 -33.46 -24.56
N ILE A 14 0.64 -33.99 -24.36
CA ILE A 14 -0.09 -34.73 -25.39
C ILE A 14 -0.37 -33.84 -26.61
N SER A 15 -0.84 -32.61 -26.42
CA SER A 15 -1.09 -31.67 -27.52
C SER A 15 0.20 -31.31 -28.28
N ALA A 16 1.33 -31.15 -27.59
CA ALA A 16 2.62 -30.92 -28.23
C ALA A 16 3.09 -32.14 -29.06
N ILE A 17 2.95 -33.35 -28.52
CA ILE A 17 3.26 -34.59 -29.24
C ILE A 17 2.37 -34.74 -30.48
N LEU A 18 1.07 -34.45 -30.35
CA LEU A 18 0.14 -34.47 -31.47
C LEU A 18 0.51 -33.43 -32.54
N ALA A 19 0.95 -32.23 -32.16
CA ALA A 19 1.42 -31.22 -33.10
C ALA A 19 2.61 -31.73 -33.94
N VAL A 20 3.59 -32.36 -33.29
CA VAL A 20 4.76 -32.96 -33.97
C VAL A 20 4.32 -34.09 -34.91
N LEU A 21 3.40 -34.94 -34.46
CA LEU A 21 2.87 -36.05 -35.26
C LEU A 21 2.10 -35.55 -36.50
N VAL A 22 1.31 -34.48 -36.35
CA VAL A 22 0.61 -33.82 -37.46
C VAL A 22 1.61 -33.31 -38.50
N ILE A 23 2.68 -32.64 -38.08
CA ILE A 23 3.74 -32.21 -39.02
C ILE A 23 4.37 -33.41 -39.71
N TYR A 24 4.78 -34.44 -38.96
CA TYR A 24 5.44 -35.62 -39.52
C TYR A 24 4.56 -36.31 -40.59
N VAL A 25 3.28 -36.53 -40.28
CA VAL A 25 2.32 -37.12 -41.21
C VAL A 25 2.12 -36.23 -42.43
N THR A 26 2.04 -34.91 -42.23
CA THR A 26 1.89 -33.93 -43.32
C THR A 26 3.05 -34.01 -44.32
N PHE A 27 4.30 -34.07 -43.85
CA PHE A 27 5.46 -34.19 -44.73
C PHE A 27 5.60 -35.58 -45.37
N LYS A 28 5.10 -36.63 -44.71
CA LYS A 28 5.14 -38.00 -45.27
C LYS A 28 4.09 -38.23 -46.36
N ILE A 29 2.89 -37.69 -46.18
CA ILE A 29 1.74 -37.88 -47.08
C ILE A 29 1.64 -36.77 -48.13
N GLY A 30 2.17 -35.58 -47.84
CA GLY A 30 2.17 -34.42 -48.74
C GLY A 30 2.63 -34.70 -50.18
N PRO A 31 3.71 -35.47 -50.41
CA PRO A 31 4.14 -35.84 -51.77
C PRO A 31 3.09 -36.67 -52.55
N THR A 32 2.25 -37.44 -51.86
CA THR A 32 1.24 -38.31 -52.48
C THR A 32 -0.11 -37.65 -52.73
N ILE A 33 -0.53 -36.71 -51.87
CA ILE A 33 -1.86 -36.07 -51.95
C ILE A 33 -1.78 -34.66 -52.57
N GLY A 34 -0.59 -34.08 -52.69
CA GLY A 34 -0.35 -32.78 -53.30
C GLY A 34 -0.54 -31.59 -52.35
N GLY A 35 -0.48 -30.37 -52.89
CA GLY A 35 -0.38 -29.11 -52.14
C GLY A 35 -1.45 -28.87 -51.06
N ARG A 36 -2.67 -29.41 -51.23
CA ARG A 36 -3.77 -29.26 -50.26
C ARG A 36 -3.50 -29.98 -48.94
N ALA A 37 -2.77 -31.11 -48.97
CA ALA A 37 -2.41 -31.84 -47.75
C ALA A 37 -1.47 -31.02 -46.86
N TYR A 38 -0.52 -30.29 -47.46
CA TYR A 38 0.36 -29.38 -46.73
C TYR A 38 -0.42 -28.24 -46.07
N GLN A 39 -1.39 -27.63 -46.76
CA GLN A 39 -2.22 -26.55 -46.20
C GLN A 39 -3.04 -27.02 -44.99
N ILE A 40 -3.72 -28.16 -45.12
CA ILE A 40 -4.52 -28.74 -44.02
C ILE A 40 -3.63 -29.14 -42.85
N GLY A 41 -2.49 -29.78 -43.13
CA GLY A 41 -1.54 -30.20 -42.12
C GLY A 41 -0.94 -29.04 -41.33
N ILE A 42 -0.55 -27.96 -42.01
CA ILE A 42 -0.06 -26.73 -41.37
C ILE A 42 -1.16 -26.08 -40.53
N ALA A 43 -2.40 -26.00 -41.02
CA ALA A 43 -3.52 -25.45 -40.25
C ALA A 43 -3.80 -26.25 -38.97
N LEU A 44 -3.79 -27.58 -39.05
CA LEU A 44 -3.95 -28.46 -37.89
C LEU A 44 -2.78 -28.34 -36.90
N PHE A 45 -1.55 -28.20 -37.40
CA PHE A 45 -0.38 -27.95 -36.57
C PHE A 45 -0.53 -26.64 -35.79
N VAL A 46 -0.85 -25.54 -36.47
CA VAL A 46 -1.06 -24.23 -35.82
C VAL A 46 -2.16 -24.32 -34.77
N LEU A 47 -3.28 -24.99 -35.07
CA LEU A 47 -4.35 -25.21 -34.11
C LEU A 47 -3.88 -26.00 -32.87
N MET A 48 -3.10 -27.08 -33.06
CA MET A 48 -2.56 -27.87 -31.95
C MET A 48 -1.57 -27.08 -31.10
N VAL A 49 -0.73 -26.24 -31.71
CA VAL A 49 0.17 -25.34 -30.99
C VAL A 49 -0.62 -24.33 -30.16
N ILE A 50 -1.69 -23.76 -30.70
CA ILE A 50 -2.57 -22.85 -29.95
C ILE A 50 -3.20 -23.55 -28.74
N ILE A 51 -3.73 -24.77 -28.93
CA ILE A 51 -4.31 -25.57 -27.83
C ILE A 51 -3.25 -25.88 -26.77
N ALA A 52 -2.06 -26.34 -27.18
CA ALA A 52 -0.96 -26.64 -26.28
C ALA A 52 -0.54 -25.41 -25.47
N SER A 53 -0.44 -24.24 -26.12
CA SER A 53 -0.14 -22.96 -25.48
C SER A 53 -1.20 -22.59 -24.44
N GLN A 54 -2.48 -22.70 -24.76
CA GLN A 54 -3.57 -22.39 -23.81
C GLN A 54 -3.58 -23.33 -22.59
N LEU A 55 -3.31 -24.62 -22.81
CA LEU A 55 -3.21 -25.60 -21.73
C LEU A 55 -1.96 -25.34 -20.86
N PHE A 56 -0.84 -24.96 -21.49
CA PHE A 56 0.39 -24.60 -20.80
C PHE A 56 0.17 -23.39 -19.89
N ASP A 57 -0.48 -22.34 -20.41
CA ASP A 57 -0.83 -21.15 -19.63
C ASP A 57 -1.71 -21.50 -18.43
N LYS A 58 -2.72 -22.35 -18.61
CA LYS A 58 -3.55 -22.85 -17.50
C LYS A 58 -2.73 -23.61 -16.46
N SER A 59 -1.79 -24.44 -16.91
CA SER A 59 -0.91 -25.19 -16.01
C SER A 59 0.01 -24.27 -15.20
N LYS A 60 0.58 -23.24 -15.83
CA LYS A 60 1.45 -22.24 -15.20
C LYS A 60 0.68 -21.46 -14.14
N ARG A 61 -0.53 -20.98 -14.46
CA ARG A 61 -1.41 -20.29 -13.50
C ARG A 61 -1.71 -21.15 -12.26
N LEU A 62 -2.06 -22.42 -12.45
CA LEU A 62 -2.31 -23.33 -11.33
C LEU A 62 -1.05 -23.60 -10.49
N GLN A 63 0.13 -23.59 -11.12
CA GLN A 63 1.38 -23.75 -10.40
C GLN A 63 1.71 -22.51 -9.55
N GLU A 64 1.49 -21.30 -10.07
CA GLU A 64 1.61 -20.04 -9.34
C GLU A 64 0.65 -19.98 -8.14
N ILE A 65 -0.63 -20.36 -8.33
CA ILE A 65 -1.59 -20.41 -7.22
C ILE A 65 -1.13 -21.41 -6.15
N ASN A 66 -0.66 -22.61 -6.54
CA ASN A 66 -0.16 -23.57 -5.55
C ASN A 66 1.05 -23.03 -4.78
N TYR A 67 1.95 -22.31 -5.45
CA TYR A 67 3.08 -21.67 -4.79
C TYR A 67 2.60 -20.62 -3.78
N LEU A 68 1.72 -19.70 -4.21
CA LEU A 68 1.11 -18.66 -3.37
C LEU A 68 0.42 -19.23 -2.12
N LEU A 69 -0.30 -20.34 -2.28
CA LEU A 69 -0.97 -21.01 -1.16
C LEU A 69 0.03 -21.62 -0.17
N ASN A 70 1.13 -22.19 -0.65
CA ASN A 70 2.15 -22.79 0.20
C ASN A 70 3.05 -21.76 0.89
N SER A 71 3.20 -20.57 0.31
CA SER A 71 4.00 -19.47 0.88
C SER A 71 3.22 -18.61 1.89
N TRP A 72 1.91 -18.82 2.06
CA TRP A 72 1.11 -18.09 3.03
C TRP A 72 1.50 -18.43 4.49
N PRO A 73 1.51 -17.47 5.43
CA PRO A 73 1.22 -16.03 5.29
C PRO A 73 2.48 -15.19 5.07
N GLU A 74 3.59 -15.77 4.63
CA GLU A 74 4.87 -15.07 4.52
C GLU A 74 4.92 -14.10 3.34
N ALA A 75 5.75 -13.08 3.49
CA ALA A 75 5.96 -12.06 2.48
C ALA A 75 6.89 -12.54 1.35
N TYR A 76 6.69 -11.98 0.17
CA TYR A 76 7.73 -11.96 -0.86
C TYR A 76 8.88 -11.06 -0.40
N ASP A 77 10.13 -11.41 -0.72
CA ASP A 77 11.26 -10.49 -0.57
C ASP A 77 11.01 -9.25 -1.45
N ASN A 78 10.64 -8.15 -0.79
CA ASN A 78 10.10 -6.96 -1.41
C ASN A 78 11.06 -5.80 -1.18
N LYS A 79 11.59 -5.26 -2.29
CA LYS A 79 12.24 -3.94 -2.27
C LYS A 79 11.16 -2.87 -2.35
N PHE A 80 11.00 -2.12 -1.27
CA PHE A 80 10.04 -1.02 -1.19
C PHE A 80 10.64 0.26 -1.79
N ASP A 81 9.84 0.95 -2.60
CA ASP A 81 10.16 2.24 -3.21
C ASP A 81 9.13 3.26 -2.70
N PHE A 82 9.42 3.88 -1.56
CA PHE A 82 8.45 4.72 -0.84
C PHE A 82 8.02 5.95 -1.63
N GLU A 83 8.90 6.52 -2.45
CA GLU A 83 8.55 7.63 -3.35
C GLU A 83 7.38 7.24 -4.28
N LYS A 84 7.41 6.02 -4.83
CA LYS A 84 6.29 5.50 -5.64
C LYS A 84 5.08 5.11 -4.82
N ILE A 85 5.27 4.56 -3.63
CA ILE A 85 4.18 4.09 -2.75
C ILE A 85 3.34 5.28 -2.27
N HIS A 86 3.98 6.37 -1.86
CA HIS A 86 3.28 7.54 -1.35
C HIS A 86 2.56 8.34 -2.44
N LYS A 87 2.99 8.19 -3.70
CA LYS A 87 2.55 9.02 -4.82
C LYS A 87 1.04 9.10 -5.01
N PHE A 88 0.33 7.96 -4.92
CA PHE A 88 -1.12 7.95 -5.10
C PHE A 88 -1.84 8.81 -4.05
N TYR A 89 -1.40 8.74 -2.79
CA TYR A 89 -1.99 9.51 -1.69
C TYR A 89 -1.84 11.02 -1.91
N TYR A 90 -0.68 11.47 -2.37
CA TYR A 90 -0.43 12.89 -2.62
C TYR A 90 -1.09 13.41 -3.92
N GLU A 91 -1.18 12.61 -4.98
CA GLU A 91 -1.74 13.06 -6.26
C GLU A 91 -3.27 12.95 -6.37
N PHE A 92 -3.86 11.90 -5.77
CA PHE A 92 -5.27 11.56 -5.94
C PHE A 92 -5.99 11.48 -4.60
N GLY A 93 -5.63 12.37 -3.67
CA GLY A 93 -6.11 12.41 -2.29
C GLY A 93 -7.63 12.29 -2.12
N PRO A 94 -8.13 12.20 -0.88
CA PRO A 94 -9.49 11.72 -0.58
C PRO A 94 -10.64 12.43 -1.30
N ASP A 95 -10.50 13.73 -1.61
CA ASP A 95 -11.47 14.51 -2.37
C ASP A 95 -11.70 13.95 -3.78
N VAL A 96 -10.62 13.50 -4.44
CA VAL A 96 -10.69 12.88 -5.77
C VAL A 96 -11.42 11.55 -5.71
N LEU A 97 -11.25 10.79 -4.63
CA LEU A 97 -11.96 9.53 -4.40
C LEU A 97 -13.36 9.70 -3.82
N LYS A 98 -13.80 10.94 -3.56
CA LYS A 98 -15.09 11.28 -2.96
C LYS A 98 -15.33 10.55 -1.65
N GLU A 99 -14.28 10.34 -0.88
CA GLU A 99 -14.38 9.66 0.40
C GLU A 99 -15.22 10.47 1.39
N LYS A 100 -15.89 9.77 2.30
CA LYS A 100 -16.67 10.36 3.39
C LYS A 100 -16.23 9.74 4.72
N ASN A 101 -16.57 10.40 5.83
CA ASN A 101 -16.40 9.88 7.18
C ASN A 101 -14.96 9.39 7.46
N PHE A 102 -13.98 10.22 7.13
CA PHE A 102 -12.57 9.93 7.34
C PHE A 102 -11.86 11.18 7.89
N HIS A 103 -10.69 10.98 8.47
CA HIS A 103 -9.73 12.03 8.72
C HIS A 103 -8.39 11.63 8.11
N ASN A 104 -7.51 12.59 7.86
CA ASN A 104 -6.17 12.31 7.35
C ASN A 104 -5.19 12.28 8.50
N ILE A 105 -4.31 11.28 8.48
CA ILE A 105 -3.05 11.35 9.22
C ILE A 105 -2.14 12.29 8.43
N ASP A 106 -1.59 13.30 9.08
CA ASP A 106 -0.62 14.20 8.47
C ASP A 106 0.79 13.61 8.45
N ASP A 107 1.70 14.26 7.74
CA ASP A 107 3.05 13.75 7.51
C ASP A 107 3.85 13.61 8.80
N GLN A 108 3.78 14.61 9.67
CA GLN A 108 4.45 14.55 10.97
C GLN A 108 3.94 13.38 11.82
N THR A 109 2.63 13.16 11.86
CA THR A 109 2.06 12.04 12.63
C THR A 109 2.38 10.69 12.02
N ALA A 110 2.43 10.59 10.68
CA ALA A 110 2.83 9.36 10.02
C ALA A 110 4.31 9.01 10.27
N ASP A 111 5.19 10.01 10.26
CA ASP A 111 6.61 9.87 10.57
C ASP A 111 6.82 9.47 12.03
N ASP A 112 6.16 10.15 12.97
CA ASP A 112 6.21 9.87 14.41
C ASP A 112 5.80 8.44 14.77
N LEU A 113 4.86 7.87 13.99
CA LEU A 113 4.35 6.51 14.14
C LEU A 113 5.11 5.47 13.30
N ASN A 114 6.15 5.87 12.55
CA ASN A 114 6.91 5.01 11.64
C ASN A 114 6.02 4.24 10.65
N LEU A 115 5.09 4.94 9.99
CA LEU A 115 4.07 4.30 9.16
C LEU A 115 4.64 3.46 8.01
N ASP A 116 5.81 3.85 7.49
CA ASP A 116 6.53 3.11 6.45
C ASP A 116 7.03 1.74 6.93
N GLU A 117 7.50 1.63 8.17
CA GLU A 117 7.88 0.35 8.77
C GLU A 117 6.65 -0.51 9.10
N ILE A 118 5.55 0.11 9.52
CA ILE A 118 4.27 -0.58 9.70
C ILE A 118 3.76 -1.13 8.37
N LEU A 119 3.86 -0.35 7.30
CA LEU A 119 3.49 -0.79 5.95
C LEU A 119 4.33 -2.00 5.52
N LYS A 120 5.66 -1.99 5.75
CA LYS A 120 6.52 -3.14 5.49
C LYS A 120 6.09 -4.39 6.27
N LYS A 121 5.68 -4.23 7.54
CA LYS A 121 5.22 -5.34 8.38
C LYS A 121 3.90 -5.94 7.89
N ILE A 122 3.01 -5.13 7.32
CA ILE A 122 1.69 -5.57 6.83
C ILE A 122 1.79 -6.12 5.39
N SER A 123 2.54 -5.45 4.53
CA SER A 123 2.50 -5.63 3.08
C SER A 123 3.03 -6.99 2.62
N ILE A 124 2.22 -7.69 1.83
CA ILE A 124 2.66 -8.75 0.92
C ILE A 124 2.27 -8.43 -0.53
N CYS A 125 1.99 -7.16 -0.81
CA CYS A 125 1.55 -6.70 -2.11
C CYS A 125 2.58 -7.07 -3.19
N SER A 126 2.06 -7.46 -4.35
CA SER A 126 2.80 -7.85 -5.53
C SER A 126 2.64 -6.84 -6.66
N SER A 127 1.62 -5.97 -6.59
CA SER A 127 1.36 -4.90 -7.55
C SER A 127 1.55 -3.49 -6.97
N THR A 128 1.87 -2.54 -7.85
CA THR A 128 2.01 -1.11 -7.49
C THR A 128 0.71 -0.52 -6.94
N PRO A 129 -0.49 -0.75 -7.53
CA PRO A 129 -1.75 -0.31 -6.94
C PRO A 129 -1.96 -0.84 -5.52
N GLY A 130 -1.58 -2.09 -5.25
CA GLY A 130 -1.73 -2.70 -3.92
C GLY A 130 -0.90 -2.00 -2.85
N GLU A 131 0.38 -1.72 -3.13
CA GLU A 131 1.26 -1.01 -2.19
C GLU A 131 0.79 0.42 -1.92
N GLN A 132 0.43 1.14 -2.99
CA GLN A 132 -0.05 2.51 -2.91
C GLN A 132 -1.38 2.60 -2.14
N MET A 133 -2.31 1.68 -2.38
CA MET A 133 -3.58 1.67 -1.67
C MET A 133 -3.45 1.19 -0.23
N LEU A 134 -2.48 0.33 0.09
CA LEU A 134 -2.19 -0.01 1.49
C LEU A 134 -1.70 1.21 2.26
N TYR A 135 -0.79 2.00 1.69
CA TYR A 135 -0.35 3.26 2.28
C TYR A 135 -1.51 4.25 2.42
N TYR A 136 -2.30 4.42 1.36
CA TYR A 136 -3.50 5.26 1.38
C TYR A 136 -4.45 4.87 2.51
N LEU A 137 -4.74 3.57 2.68
CA LEU A 137 -5.60 3.05 3.75
C LEU A 137 -5.06 3.40 5.14
N LEU A 138 -3.75 3.25 5.36
CA LEU A 138 -3.10 3.59 6.62
C LEU A 138 -3.13 5.09 6.93
N ARG A 139 -3.19 5.94 5.90
CA ARG A 139 -3.29 7.40 6.02
C ARG A 139 -4.71 7.93 6.15
N THR A 140 -5.74 7.10 5.90
CA THR A 140 -7.16 7.52 5.83
C THR A 140 -8.07 6.70 6.75
N PRO A 141 -7.96 6.85 8.08
CA PRO A 141 -8.81 6.14 9.02
C PRO A 141 -10.28 6.53 8.86
N LYS A 142 -11.16 5.53 8.97
CA LYS A 142 -12.60 5.68 8.85
C LYS A 142 -13.26 5.83 10.22
N THR A 143 -14.30 6.65 10.25
CA THR A 143 -15.14 6.87 11.44
C THR A 143 -16.54 6.26 11.29
N SER A 144 -16.77 5.52 10.20
CA SER A 144 -18.01 4.78 9.95
C SER A 144 -17.87 3.32 10.35
N LYS A 145 -18.65 2.89 11.36
CA LYS A 145 -18.70 1.50 11.84
C LYS A 145 -19.13 0.53 10.72
N ASP A 146 -20.08 0.94 9.88
CA ASP A 146 -20.59 0.10 8.79
C ASP A 146 -19.56 -0.10 7.67
N GLU A 147 -18.81 0.94 7.30
CA GLU A 147 -17.74 0.82 6.31
C GLU A 147 -16.62 -0.11 6.79
N LEU A 148 -16.23 0.01 8.06
CA LEU A 148 -15.24 -0.84 8.68
C LEU A 148 -15.68 -2.30 8.82
N LYS A 149 -16.96 -2.55 9.14
CA LYS A 149 -17.54 -3.90 9.14
C LYS A 149 -17.52 -4.53 7.75
N LYS A 150 -17.95 -3.80 6.72
CA LYS A 150 -17.89 -4.28 5.32
C LYS A 150 -16.45 -4.61 4.88
N ARG A 151 -15.49 -3.75 5.26
CA ARG A 151 -14.06 -4.01 5.04
C ARG A 151 -13.63 -5.32 5.71
N ASN A 152 -14.02 -5.52 6.96
CA ASN A 152 -13.70 -6.73 7.71
C ASN A 152 -14.33 -8.00 7.11
N GLU A 153 -15.57 -7.93 6.61
CA GLU A 153 -16.22 -9.07 5.94
C GLU A 153 -15.39 -9.55 4.73
N ILE A 154 -14.87 -8.62 3.93
CA ILE A 154 -14.01 -8.96 2.79
C ILE A 154 -12.67 -9.54 3.25
N ILE A 155 -12.03 -8.94 4.26
CA ILE A 155 -10.75 -9.42 4.80
C ILE A 155 -10.91 -10.82 5.39
N ASN A 156 -11.97 -11.07 6.16
CA ASN A 156 -12.27 -12.38 6.73
C ASN A 156 -12.53 -13.42 5.64
N LEU A 157 -13.30 -13.08 4.60
CA LEU A 157 -13.50 -13.95 3.45
C LEU A 157 -12.18 -14.35 2.79
N ILE A 158 -11.26 -13.39 2.58
CA ILE A 158 -9.94 -13.67 2.01
C ILE A 158 -9.14 -14.61 2.93
N ASN A 159 -9.29 -14.47 4.25
CA ASN A 159 -8.58 -15.34 5.17
C ASN A 159 -9.15 -16.78 5.17
N GLU A 160 -10.47 -16.91 5.18
CA GLU A 160 -11.20 -18.18 5.32
C GLU A 160 -11.30 -18.98 4.01
N ASP A 161 -11.20 -18.35 2.83
CA ASP A 161 -11.24 -19.03 1.53
C ASP A 161 -9.87 -18.96 0.82
N PRO A 162 -8.97 -19.94 1.06
CA PRO A 162 -7.68 -20.02 0.39
C PRO A 162 -7.81 -20.06 -1.14
N SER A 163 -8.84 -20.70 -1.69
CA SER A 163 -8.99 -20.83 -3.15
C SER A 163 -9.26 -19.48 -3.80
N LEU A 164 -10.18 -18.70 -3.22
CA LEU A 164 -10.47 -17.34 -3.65
C LEU A 164 -9.23 -16.44 -3.49
N ARG A 165 -8.60 -16.49 -2.32
CA ARG A 165 -7.37 -15.73 -2.02
C ARG A 165 -6.27 -15.99 -3.04
N GLY A 166 -5.96 -17.26 -3.28
CA GLY A 166 -4.93 -17.66 -4.24
C GLY A 166 -5.25 -17.19 -5.65
N HIS A 167 -6.52 -17.14 -6.04
CA HIS A 167 -6.94 -16.60 -7.34
C HIS A 167 -6.74 -15.08 -7.43
N ILE A 168 -7.16 -14.32 -6.41
CA ILE A 168 -6.95 -12.87 -6.32
C ILE A 168 -5.45 -12.55 -6.38
N GLN A 169 -4.64 -13.21 -5.54
CA GLN A 169 -3.18 -13.04 -5.52
C GLN A 169 -2.54 -13.38 -6.88
N GLN A 170 -2.99 -14.44 -7.55
CA GLN A 170 -2.45 -14.81 -8.86
C GLN A 170 -2.78 -13.75 -9.93
N ILE A 171 -3.96 -13.16 -9.92
CA ILE A 171 -4.30 -12.07 -10.85
C ILE A 171 -3.40 -10.85 -10.61
N LEU A 172 -3.21 -10.46 -9.36
CA LEU A 172 -2.45 -9.27 -8.97
C LEU A 172 -0.92 -9.46 -9.12
N SER A 173 -0.42 -10.67 -8.86
CA SER A 173 0.98 -11.02 -9.10
C SER A 173 1.32 -10.97 -10.59
N ASN A 174 0.38 -11.34 -11.46
CA ASN A 174 0.52 -11.20 -12.91
C ASN A 174 0.47 -9.73 -13.39
N LEU A 175 -0.21 -8.84 -12.66
CA LEU A 175 -0.11 -7.40 -12.89
C LEU A 175 1.28 -6.89 -12.51
N GLY A 176 1.74 -7.25 -11.32
CA GLY A 176 3.09 -6.93 -10.83
C GLY A 176 3.33 -5.44 -10.54
N ARG A 177 4.54 -5.14 -10.11
CA ARG A 177 5.02 -3.77 -9.90
C ARG A 177 5.39 -3.09 -11.22
N GLN A 178 5.02 -1.82 -11.36
CA GLN A 178 5.49 -0.99 -12.46
C GLN A 178 6.99 -0.70 -12.29
N ARG A 179 7.82 -1.21 -13.21
CA ARG A 179 9.28 -1.02 -13.18
C ARG A 179 9.78 0.15 -14.02
N LYS A 180 9.07 0.46 -15.11
CA LYS A 180 9.43 1.50 -16.08
C LYS A 180 8.23 2.36 -16.43
N GLY A 181 8.52 3.62 -16.73
CA GLY A 181 7.51 4.63 -16.95
C GLY A 181 6.68 4.87 -15.70
N GLU A 182 5.63 5.66 -15.89
CA GLU A 182 4.73 6.02 -14.82
C GLU A 182 3.29 6.09 -15.32
N VAL A 183 2.40 5.32 -14.71
CA VAL A 183 1.00 5.23 -15.16
C VAL A 183 0.22 6.50 -14.85
N PHE A 184 0.56 7.23 -13.78
CA PHE A 184 -0.12 8.48 -13.40
C PHE A 184 0.14 9.64 -14.36
N ASN A 185 1.30 9.65 -15.04
CA ASN A 185 1.54 10.57 -16.16
C ASN A 185 0.46 10.45 -17.26
N LEU A 186 -0.12 9.24 -17.44
CA LEU A 186 -1.23 9.06 -18.37
C LEU A 186 -2.56 9.58 -17.79
N PHE A 187 -2.75 9.50 -16.47
CA PHE A 187 -3.99 9.94 -15.81
C PHE A 187 -4.10 11.46 -15.80
N ASN A 188 -2.96 12.14 -15.70
CA ASN A 188 -2.84 13.60 -15.64
C ASN A 188 -2.41 14.20 -16.98
N THR A 189 -2.48 13.45 -18.09
CA THR A 189 -2.00 13.93 -19.38
C THR A 189 -2.91 15.02 -19.96
N ASP A 190 -2.34 16.21 -20.13
CA ASP A 190 -2.97 17.27 -20.90
C ASP A 190 -2.82 17.06 -22.41
N ALA A 191 -2.03 16.07 -22.86
CA ALA A 191 -1.77 15.81 -24.28
C ALA A 191 -3.07 15.65 -25.07
N ILE A 192 -3.54 16.72 -25.73
CA ILE A 192 -4.69 16.65 -26.61
C ILE A 192 -4.20 15.98 -27.88
N PRO A 193 -4.73 14.81 -28.26
CA PRO A 193 -4.39 14.23 -29.54
C PRO A 193 -4.72 15.26 -30.62
N ASN A 194 -3.70 15.78 -31.30
CA ASN A 194 -3.90 16.70 -32.40
C ASN A 194 -4.75 15.98 -33.45
N LYS A 195 -5.99 16.44 -33.65
CA LYS A 195 -6.96 15.82 -34.56
C LYS A 195 -6.38 15.65 -35.97
N GLY A 196 -5.54 16.59 -36.41
CA GLY A 196 -4.82 16.52 -37.68
C GLY A 196 -3.81 15.37 -37.73
N LYS A 197 -3.00 15.17 -36.68
CA LYS A 197 -2.07 14.03 -36.57
C LYS A 197 -2.81 12.70 -36.56
N VAL A 198 -3.89 12.58 -35.78
CA VAL A 198 -4.72 11.36 -35.72
C VAL A 198 -5.32 11.03 -37.09
N MET A 199 -5.87 12.04 -37.78
CA MET A 199 -6.41 11.88 -39.13
C MET A 199 -5.33 11.46 -40.13
N LEU A 200 -4.16 12.09 -40.10
CA LEU A 200 -3.01 11.74 -40.95
C LEU A 200 -2.60 10.29 -40.77
N TYR A 201 -2.41 9.82 -39.53
CA TYR A 201 -2.00 8.44 -39.27
C TYR A 201 -3.07 7.41 -39.66
N ASN A 202 -4.35 7.76 -39.52
CA ASN A 202 -5.44 6.91 -40.01
C ASN A 202 -5.47 6.83 -41.55
N LEU A 203 -5.25 7.95 -42.25
CA LEU A 203 -5.16 7.96 -43.71
C LEU A 203 -3.97 7.14 -44.21
N LEU A 204 -2.80 7.29 -43.58
CA LEU A 204 -1.61 6.51 -43.88
C LEU A 204 -1.84 5.00 -43.69
N ALA A 205 -2.55 4.61 -42.62
CA ALA A 205 -2.91 3.21 -42.39
C ALA A 205 -3.92 2.64 -43.39
N ILE A 206 -4.77 3.48 -44.00
CA ILE A 206 -5.68 3.04 -45.08
C ILE A 206 -4.88 2.89 -46.38
N SER A 207 -3.95 3.79 -46.66
CA SER A 207 -3.11 3.69 -47.86
C SER A 207 -2.18 2.48 -47.84
N SER A 208 -1.82 1.91 -46.69
CA SER A 208 -1.08 0.64 -46.67
C SER A 208 -1.90 -0.55 -47.19
N VAL A 209 -3.23 -0.55 -47.01
CA VAL A 209 -4.12 -1.54 -47.67
C VAL A 209 -4.07 -1.37 -49.18
N ILE A 210 -4.14 -0.13 -49.66
CA ILE A 210 -4.06 0.19 -51.10
C ILE A 210 -2.73 -0.30 -51.67
N VAL A 211 -1.62 -0.10 -50.95
CA VAL A 211 -0.29 -0.59 -51.36
C VAL A 211 -0.26 -2.12 -51.49
N VAL A 212 -0.85 -2.85 -50.53
CA VAL A 212 -0.94 -4.32 -50.58
C VAL A 212 -1.80 -4.79 -51.76
N VAL A 213 -2.95 -4.14 -52.00
CA VAL A 213 -3.83 -4.46 -53.14
C VAL A 213 -3.14 -4.18 -54.48
N CYS A 214 -2.46 -3.05 -54.60
CA CYS A 214 -1.67 -2.70 -55.79
C CYS A 214 -0.55 -3.71 -56.04
N PHE A 215 0.11 -4.21 -55.00
CA PHE A 215 1.13 -5.25 -55.14
C PHE A 215 0.55 -6.54 -55.75
N ILE A 216 -0.65 -6.94 -55.31
CA ILE A 216 -1.36 -8.11 -55.84
C ILE A 216 -1.77 -7.91 -57.30
N LEU A 217 -2.24 -6.72 -57.67
CA LEU A 217 -2.76 -6.43 -59.02
C LEU A 217 -1.67 -6.22 -60.07
N PHE A 218 -0.59 -5.51 -59.74
CA PHE A 218 0.44 -5.09 -60.70
C PHE A 218 1.68 -6.01 -60.73
N GLY A 219 1.76 -7.00 -59.83
CA GLY A 219 2.80 -8.02 -59.81
C GLY A 219 4.21 -7.50 -59.55
N THR A 220 5.22 -8.30 -59.93
CA THR A 220 6.63 -8.08 -59.59
C THR A 220 7.30 -6.91 -60.32
N ASN A 221 6.66 -6.34 -61.35
CA ASN A 221 7.26 -5.30 -62.20
C ASN A 221 7.43 -3.94 -61.50
N LYS A 222 6.84 -3.74 -60.31
CA LYS A 222 6.90 -2.49 -59.53
C LYS A 222 7.57 -2.64 -58.16
N ILE A 223 8.31 -3.73 -57.92
CA ILE A 223 8.99 -4.00 -56.64
C ILE A 223 9.80 -2.80 -56.10
N PRO A 224 10.61 -2.07 -56.89
CA PRO A 224 11.38 -0.94 -56.35
C PRO A 224 10.51 0.18 -55.78
N ALA A 225 9.36 0.47 -56.41
CA ALA A 225 8.42 1.48 -55.93
C ALA A 225 7.75 1.05 -54.63
N PHE A 226 7.37 -0.22 -54.51
CA PHE A 226 6.81 -0.77 -53.27
C PHE A 226 7.81 -0.77 -52.12
N LEU A 227 9.08 -1.10 -52.38
CA LEU A 227 10.15 -1.03 -51.39
C LEU A 227 10.41 0.41 -50.93
N GLY A 228 10.38 1.39 -51.84
CA GLY A 228 10.51 2.80 -51.49
C GLY A 228 9.36 3.29 -50.58
N ILE A 229 8.12 2.95 -50.92
CA ILE A 229 6.95 3.27 -50.10
C ILE A 229 7.05 2.59 -48.73
N PHE A 230 7.40 1.30 -48.70
CA PHE A 230 7.60 0.55 -47.47
C PHE A 230 8.67 1.19 -46.57
N ALA A 231 9.80 1.62 -47.14
CA ALA A 231 10.85 2.31 -46.40
C ALA A 231 10.35 3.64 -45.79
N ILE A 232 9.51 4.39 -46.51
CA ILE A 232 8.86 5.61 -45.98
C ILE A 232 7.93 5.27 -44.81
N TYR A 233 7.09 4.23 -44.92
CA TYR A 233 6.24 3.77 -43.81
C TYR A 233 7.05 3.35 -42.59
N MET A 234 8.13 2.60 -42.80
CA MET A 234 9.04 2.20 -41.73
C MET A 234 9.66 3.42 -41.06
N PHE A 235 10.12 4.41 -41.84
CA PHE A 235 10.68 5.64 -41.30
C PHE A 235 9.66 6.43 -40.46
N ILE A 236 8.43 6.60 -40.94
CA ILE A 236 7.34 7.27 -40.21
C ILE A 236 7.00 6.50 -38.92
N SER A 237 6.90 5.17 -39.01
CA SER A 237 6.63 4.31 -37.86
C SER A 237 7.74 4.43 -36.80
N MET A 238 9.01 4.41 -37.20
CA MET A 238 10.13 4.56 -36.27
C MET A 238 10.15 5.94 -35.61
N ARG A 239 9.93 7.02 -36.39
CA ARG A 239 9.88 8.39 -35.86
C ARG A 239 8.74 8.59 -34.87
N SER A 240 7.56 8.07 -35.19
CA SER A 240 6.38 8.16 -34.31
C SER A 240 6.50 7.27 -33.07
N ALA A 241 7.14 6.10 -33.18
CA ALA A 241 7.43 5.25 -32.03
C ALA A 241 8.41 5.93 -31.05
N ALA A 242 9.43 6.61 -31.57
CA ALA A 242 10.36 7.39 -30.75
C ALA A 242 9.67 8.56 -30.02
N GLU A 243 8.66 9.20 -30.63
CA GLU A 243 7.88 10.29 -30.00
C GLU A 243 7.13 9.81 -28.75
N ILE A 244 6.67 8.56 -28.71
CA ILE A 244 5.85 8.00 -27.62
C ILE A 244 6.60 7.03 -26.71
N GLU A 245 7.90 6.82 -26.93
CA GLU A 245 8.69 5.75 -26.32
C GLU A 245 8.60 5.73 -24.78
N TYR A 246 8.66 6.90 -24.15
CA TYR A 246 8.56 7.06 -22.70
C TYR A 246 7.21 6.58 -22.13
N GLU A 247 6.11 6.75 -22.87
CA GLU A 247 4.76 6.40 -22.43
C GLU A 247 4.35 4.96 -22.79
N LEU A 248 5.10 4.28 -23.67
CA LEU A 248 4.80 2.90 -24.08
C LEU A 248 4.78 1.93 -22.90
N SER A 249 5.74 2.08 -21.97
CA SER A 249 5.82 1.24 -20.78
C SER A 249 4.62 1.46 -19.83
N SER A 250 4.20 2.71 -19.65
CA SER A 250 3.00 3.07 -18.89
C SER A 250 1.74 2.52 -19.53
N LEU A 251 1.62 2.58 -20.86
CA LEU A 251 0.47 2.04 -21.60
C LEU A 251 0.40 0.52 -21.53
N GLN A 252 1.54 -0.16 -21.58
CA GLN A 252 1.60 -1.60 -21.39
C GLN A 252 1.13 -1.97 -19.98
N TYR A 253 1.63 -1.27 -18.96
CA TYR A 253 1.21 -1.49 -17.58
C TYR A 253 -0.30 -1.26 -17.41
N LEU A 254 -0.82 -0.16 -17.97
CA LEU A 254 -2.25 0.14 -17.98
C LEU A 254 -3.08 -0.97 -18.67
N GLY A 255 -2.59 -1.50 -19.79
CA GLY A 255 -3.23 -2.63 -20.48
C GLY A 255 -3.34 -3.88 -19.60
N ASN A 256 -2.25 -4.21 -18.90
CA ASN A 256 -2.22 -5.32 -17.95
C ASN A 256 -3.11 -5.06 -16.73
N PHE A 257 -3.15 -3.82 -16.23
CA PHE A 257 -4.04 -3.39 -15.15
C PHE A 257 -5.51 -3.57 -15.53
N ILE A 258 -5.93 -3.10 -16.71
CA ILE A 258 -7.31 -3.28 -17.20
C ILE A 258 -7.64 -4.76 -17.38
N ARG A 259 -6.68 -5.60 -17.79
CA ARG A 259 -6.87 -7.05 -17.87
C ARG A 259 -7.06 -7.67 -16.49
N ALA A 260 -6.25 -7.30 -15.51
CA ALA A 260 -6.39 -7.76 -14.12
C ALA A 260 -7.76 -7.37 -13.55
N ALA A 261 -8.18 -6.11 -13.74
CA ALA A 261 -9.51 -5.63 -13.35
C ALA A 261 -10.65 -6.45 -13.97
N LYS A 262 -10.56 -6.79 -15.26
CA LYS A 262 -11.56 -7.66 -15.94
C LYS A 262 -11.59 -9.09 -15.42
N GLU A 263 -10.47 -9.63 -14.95
CA GLU A 263 -10.45 -10.97 -14.36
C GLU A 263 -11.03 -10.92 -12.94
N LEU A 264 -10.68 -9.90 -12.15
CA LEU A 264 -11.29 -9.67 -10.83
C LEU A 264 -12.80 -9.46 -10.92
N SER A 265 -13.29 -8.77 -11.95
CA SER A 265 -14.72 -8.51 -12.17
C SER A 265 -15.54 -9.78 -12.47
N LYS A 266 -14.88 -10.93 -12.69
CA LYS A 266 -15.53 -12.23 -12.95
C LYS A 266 -15.64 -13.11 -11.71
N ILE A 267 -15.05 -12.69 -10.59
CA ILE A 267 -15.11 -13.43 -9.33
C ILE A 267 -16.56 -13.49 -8.86
N ASN A 268 -17.08 -14.70 -8.69
CA ASN A 268 -18.43 -14.91 -8.19
C ASN A 268 -18.38 -15.37 -6.73
N ASN A 269 -18.65 -14.45 -5.81
CA ASN A 269 -18.80 -14.75 -4.39
C ASN A 269 -19.87 -13.80 -3.78
N PRO A 270 -20.82 -14.30 -2.96
CA PRO A 270 -21.90 -13.50 -2.41
C PRO A 270 -21.45 -12.26 -1.62
N ILE A 271 -20.39 -12.38 -0.82
CA ILE A 271 -19.87 -11.29 0.04
C ILE A 271 -19.15 -10.23 -0.81
N LEU A 272 -18.39 -10.66 -1.83
CA LEU A 272 -17.68 -9.75 -2.75
C LEU A 272 -18.55 -9.19 -3.87
N LYS A 273 -19.80 -9.61 -3.99
CA LYS A 273 -20.66 -9.28 -5.13
C LYS A 273 -20.75 -7.78 -5.40
N ASP A 274 -21.00 -6.99 -4.36
CA ASP A 274 -21.12 -5.54 -4.48
C ASP A 274 -19.78 -4.91 -4.90
N TYR A 275 -18.68 -5.35 -4.30
CA TYR A 275 -17.32 -4.88 -4.62
C TYR A 275 -16.92 -5.19 -6.07
N VAL A 276 -17.18 -6.43 -6.51
CA VAL A 276 -16.91 -6.91 -7.88
C VAL A 276 -17.81 -6.19 -8.89
N SER A 277 -19.06 -5.87 -8.53
CA SER A 277 -19.97 -5.11 -9.39
C SER A 277 -19.47 -3.69 -9.66
N LEU A 278 -18.89 -3.04 -8.65
CA LEU A 278 -18.25 -1.72 -8.81
C LEU A 278 -17.05 -1.81 -9.75
N ILE A 279 -16.18 -2.81 -9.59
CA ILE A 279 -15.06 -3.05 -10.52
C ILE A 279 -15.60 -3.24 -11.96
N SER A 280 -16.64 -4.04 -12.12
CA SER A 280 -17.27 -4.31 -13.42
C SER A 280 -17.83 -3.03 -14.08
N GLU A 281 -18.50 -2.17 -13.30
CA GLU A 281 -19.02 -0.89 -13.76
C GLU A 281 -17.88 0.02 -14.25
N LYS A 282 -16.83 0.17 -13.45
CA LYS A 282 -15.72 1.09 -13.74
C LYS A 282 -14.82 0.61 -14.87
N VAL A 283 -14.66 -0.71 -15.04
CA VAL A 283 -13.83 -1.29 -16.12
C VAL A 283 -14.55 -1.33 -17.48
N ALA A 284 -15.88 -1.34 -17.51
CA ALA A 284 -16.67 -1.42 -18.74
C ALA A 284 -16.29 -0.35 -19.81
N PRO A 285 -16.25 0.96 -19.49
CA PRO A 285 -15.85 1.99 -20.48
C PRO A 285 -14.37 1.90 -20.87
N LEU A 286 -13.53 1.34 -20.00
CA LEU A 286 -12.09 1.20 -20.19
C LEU A 286 -11.70 -0.09 -20.92
N SER A 287 -12.66 -0.99 -21.18
CA SER A 287 -12.44 -2.34 -21.68
C SER A 287 -11.67 -2.40 -23.01
N LYS A 288 -11.79 -1.37 -23.86
CA LYS A 288 -11.08 -1.25 -25.14
C LYS A 288 -9.57 -1.06 -24.96
N ILE A 289 -9.10 -0.54 -23.82
CA ILE A 289 -7.68 -0.30 -23.56
C ILE A 289 -6.87 -1.60 -23.63
N ASP A 290 -7.34 -2.69 -23.01
CA ASP A 290 -6.68 -4.00 -23.07
C ASP A 290 -6.54 -4.52 -24.52
N SER A 291 -7.56 -4.32 -25.38
CA SER A 291 -7.46 -4.73 -26.79
C SER A 291 -6.46 -3.90 -27.59
N LYS A 292 -6.35 -2.59 -27.30
CA LYS A 292 -5.48 -1.66 -28.03
C LYS A 292 -4.02 -1.77 -27.58
N THR A 293 -3.78 -2.07 -26.32
CA THR A 293 -2.44 -2.22 -25.74
C THR A 293 -1.76 -3.53 -26.12
N LYS A 294 -2.51 -4.60 -26.40
CA LYS A 294 -1.95 -5.88 -26.92
C LYS A 294 -1.11 -5.72 -28.19
N PHE A 295 -1.49 -4.78 -29.06
CA PHE A 295 -0.74 -4.52 -30.30
C PHE A 295 0.45 -3.59 -30.09
N ILE A 296 0.49 -2.85 -28.97
CA ILE A 296 1.59 -1.96 -28.66
C ILE A 296 2.83 -2.77 -28.26
N TYR A 297 2.61 -3.86 -27.51
CA TYR A 297 3.66 -4.69 -26.95
C TYR A 297 3.34 -6.17 -27.16
N SER A 298 4.13 -6.83 -28.00
CA SER A 298 4.11 -8.28 -28.19
C SER A 298 5.46 -8.83 -27.71
N GLN A 299 5.43 -9.93 -26.96
CA GLN A 299 6.60 -10.71 -26.52
C GLN A 299 6.55 -12.12 -27.13
N SER A 300 6.02 -12.24 -28.34
CA SER A 300 5.78 -13.51 -28.99
C SER A 300 6.93 -13.88 -29.92
N GLU A 301 7.13 -15.16 -30.19
CA GLU A 301 8.07 -15.59 -31.24
C GLU A 301 7.69 -15.09 -32.65
N LEU A 302 6.48 -14.53 -32.81
CA LEU A 302 5.99 -13.88 -34.03
C LEU A 302 6.24 -12.36 -34.07
N ASP A 303 7.06 -11.83 -33.17
CA ASP A 303 7.25 -10.38 -33.01
C ASP A 303 7.66 -9.69 -34.31
N ILE A 304 8.49 -10.30 -35.16
CA ILE A 304 8.86 -9.71 -36.47
C ILE A 304 7.63 -9.47 -37.36
N PHE A 305 6.69 -10.43 -37.40
CA PHE A 305 5.46 -10.29 -38.19
C PHE A 305 4.54 -9.22 -37.59
N ILE A 306 4.39 -9.22 -36.26
CA ILE A 306 3.56 -8.25 -35.55
C ILE A 306 4.14 -6.84 -35.66
N GLU A 307 5.45 -6.67 -35.57
CA GLU A 307 6.14 -5.40 -35.79
C GLU A 307 5.97 -4.90 -37.22
N THR A 308 6.02 -5.80 -38.21
CA THR A 308 5.75 -5.45 -39.62
C THR A 308 4.33 -4.94 -39.81
N ILE A 309 3.33 -5.64 -39.24
CA ILE A 309 1.93 -5.20 -39.26
C ILE A 309 1.78 -3.86 -38.52
N ASN A 310 2.39 -3.72 -37.35
CA ASN A 310 2.34 -2.49 -36.57
C ASN A 310 2.94 -1.30 -37.31
N ALA A 311 4.02 -1.51 -38.06
CA ALA A 311 4.66 -0.48 -38.86
C ALA A 311 3.82 -0.10 -40.09
N LEU A 312 3.32 -1.09 -40.83
CA LEU A 312 2.48 -0.86 -42.02
C LEU A 312 1.17 -0.14 -41.70
N PHE A 313 0.53 -0.48 -40.57
CA PHE A 313 -0.76 0.08 -40.18
C PHE A 313 -0.67 1.19 -39.14
N LEU A 314 0.56 1.60 -38.77
CA LEU A 314 0.84 2.60 -37.74
C LEU A 314 0.06 2.32 -36.45
N THR A 315 -0.07 1.04 -36.10
CA THR A 315 -0.98 0.58 -35.05
C THR A 315 -0.56 1.09 -33.67
N ARG A 316 0.74 1.21 -33.39
CA ARG A 316 1.26 1.71 -32.11
C ARG A 316 0.78 3.13 -31.81
N ILE A 317 1.04 4.09 -32.71
CA ILE A 317 0.67 5.50 -32.53
C ILE A 317 -0.85 5.72 -32.57
N ARG A 318 -1.58 4.95 -33.38
CA ARG A 318 -3.05 5.01 -33.43
C ARG A 318 -3.68 4.46 -32.15
N SER A 319 -3.13 3.36 -31.63
CA SER A 319 -3.56 2.79 -30.35
C SER A 319 -3.26 3.72 -29.20
N TYR A 320 -2.07 4.33 -29.20
CA TYR A 320 -1.66 5.38 -28.26
C TYR A 320 -2.72 6.49 -28.16
N TYR A 321 -2.98 7.22 -29.25
CA TYR A 321 -3.93 8.34 -29.21
C TYR A 321 -5.35 7.92 -28.85
N SER A 322 -5.75 6.72 -29.27
CA SER A 322 -7.05 6.23 -28.88
C SER A 322 -7.13 5.88 -27.40
N VAL A 323 -6.08 5.35 -26.79
CA VAL A 323 -6.06 5.08 -25.35
C VAL A 323 -6.08 6.40 -24.58
N ILE A 324 -5.29 7.41 -25.00
CA ILE A 324 -5.33 8.75 -24.40
C ILE A 324 -6.74 9.35 -24.44
N ASN A 325 -7.46 9.25 -25.57
CA ASN A 325 -8.85 9.71 -25.64
C ASN A 325 -9.78 8.99 -24.65
N ILE A 326 -9.66 7.66 -24.54
CA ILE A 326 -10.46 6.88 -23.59
C ILE A 326 -10.15 7.31 -22.15
N ILE A 327 -8.88 7.53 -21.81
CA ILE A 327 -8.46 7.99 -20.48
C ILE A 327 -9.04 9.37 -20.18
N LYS A 328 -8.97 10.32 -21.13
CA LYS A 328 -9.51 11.67 -20.93
C LYS A 328 -11.02 11.67 -20.65
N GLU A 329 -11.77 10.87 -21.40
CA GLU A 329 -13.22 10.75 -21.22
C GLU A 329 -13.61 10.02 -19.91
N ASN A 330 -12.71 9.19 -19.36
CA ASN A 330 -13.01 8.29 -18.25
C ASN A 330 -12.00 8.40 -17.09
N ARG A 331 -11.35 9.56 -16.91
CA ARG A 331 -10.27 9.74 -15.95
C ARG A 331 -10.69 9.37 -14.54
N GLN A 332 -11.86 9.86 -14.11
CA GLN A 332 -12.40 9.57 -12.79
C GLN A 332 -12.66 8.07 -12.58
N ASN A 333 -13.28 7.42 -13.56
CA ASN A 333 -13.52 5.97 -13.51
C ASN A 333 -12.23 5.16 -13.44
N LEU A 334 -11.16 5.63 -14.10
CA LEU A 334 -9.87 4.96 -14.06
C LEU A 334 -9.20 5.08 -12.69
N ILE A 335 -9.25 6.26 -12.05
CA ILE A 335 -8.72 6.49 -10.70
C ILE A 335 -9.50 5.64 -9.68
N GLU A 336 -10.83 5.65 -9.75
CA GLU A 336 -11.69 4.82 -8.89
C GLU A 336 -11.45 3.31 -9.12
N LEU A 337 -11.26 2.88 -10.38
CA LEU A 337 -10.91 1.49 -10.67
C LEU A 337 -9.54 1.12 -10.08
N TYR A 338 -8.56 2.02 -10.18
CA TYR A 338 -7.22 1.84 -9.63
C TYR A 338 -7.27 1.65 -8.11
N SER A 339 -8.04 2.50 -7.41
CA SER A 339 -8.19 2.39 -5.96
C SER A 339 -8.91 1.11 -5.55
N LEU A 340 -9.96 0.68 -6.27
CA LEU A 340 -10.67 -0.57 -5.99
C LEU A 340 -9.77 -1.81 -6.15
N VAL A 341 -9.03 -1.90 -7.26
CA VAL A 341 -8.14 -3.05 -7.50
C VAL A 341 -7.01 -3.07 -6.46
N GLY A 342 -6.39 -1.92 -6.17
CA GLY A 342 -5.33 -1.83 -5.17
C GLY A 342 -5.82 -2.13 -3.75
N THR A 343 -6.99 -1.63 -3.37
CA THR A 343 -7.60 -1.86 -2.05
C THR A 343 -7.89 -3.35 -1.82
N LEU A 344 -8.33 -4.08 -2.86
CA LEU A 344 -8.53 -5.52 -2.75
C LEU A 344 -7.22 -6.26 -2.43
N GLU A 345 -6.09 -5.85 -3.03
CA GLU A 345 -4.76 -6.41 -2.69
C GLU A 345 -4.31 -5.99 -1.28
N ALA A 346 -4.58 -4.76 -0.88
CA ALA A 346 -4.28 -4.31 0.47
C ALA A 346 -5.05 -5.15 1.52
N TYR A 347 -6.29 -5.53 1.25
CA TYR A 347 -7.06 -6.45 2.10
C TYR A 347 -6.44 -7.85 2.18
N VAL A 348 -5.84 -8.35 1.09
CA VAL A 348 -5.04 -9.58 1.14
C VAL A 348 -3.83 -9.42 2.07
N SER A 349 -3.16 -8.28 2.02
CA SER A 349 -2.05 -7.99 2.94
C SER A 349 -2.49 -7.90 4.40
N VAL A 350 -3.65 -7.31 4.67
CA VAL A 350 -4.22 -7.27 6.03
C VAL A 350 -4.58 -8.67 6.52
N ALA A 351 -5.21 -9.50 5.68
CA ALA A 351 -5.51 -10.90 6.05
C ALA A 351 -4.22 -11.67 6.38
N SER A 352 -3.18 -11.47 5.58
CA SER A 352 -1.87 -12.08 5.80
C SER A 352 -1.22 -11.58 7.09
N PHE A 353 -1.34 -10.29 7.39
CA PHE A 353 -0.84 -9.69 8.63
C PHE A 353 -1.54 -10.28 9.86
N ARG A 354 -2.87 -10.46 9.83
CA ARG A 354 -3.63 -11.10 10.91
C ARG A 354 -3.14 -12.52 11.21
N ASP A 355 -2.85 -13.32 10.18
CA ASP A 355 -2.32 -14.68 10.33
C ASP A 355 -0.87 -14.72 10.84
N ARG A 356 -0.09 -13.63 10.67
CA ARG A 356 1.27 -13.51 11.21
C ARG A 356 1.30 -13.01 12.66
N LEU A 357 0.21 -12.41 13.16
CA LEU A 357 0.15 -11.93 14.54
C LEU A 357 -0.06 -13.09 15.51
N PRO A 358 0.68 -13.15 16.65
CA PRO A 358 0.46 -14.16 17.68
C PRO A 358 -0.97 -14.16 18.24
N TYR A 359 -1.56 -12.97 18.34
CA TYR A 359 -2.94 -12.74 18.71
C TYR A 359 -3.38 -11.38 18.18
N TYR A 360 -4.68 -11.20 17.99
CA TYR A 360 -5.28 -9.92 17.67
C TYR A 360 -6.76 -9.95 18.06
N CYS A 361 -7.38 -8.78 18.13
CA CYS A 361 -8.82 -8.68 18.25
C CYS A 361 -9.39 -7.75 17.18
N LEU A 362 -10.69 -7.89 16.92
CA LEU A 362 -11.45 -6.93 16.14
C LEU A 362 -11.92 -5.81 17.07
N PRO A 363 -11.88 -4.53 16.63
CA PRO A 363 -12.25 -3.41 17.49
C PRO A 363 -13.75 -3.32 17.72
N ASP A 364 -14.15 -3.06 18.98
CA ASP A 364 -15.52 -2.70 19.35
C ASP A 364 -15.65 -1.18 19.49
N PHE A 365 -16.26 -0.54 18.50
CA PHE A 365 -16.49 0.90 18.51
C PHE A 365 -17.76 1.27 19.27
N ILE A 366 -17.62 2.19 20.23
CA ILE A 366 -18.71 2.70 21.08
C ILE A 366 -19.33 3.96 20.46
N ASP A 367 -20.65 3.96 20.29
CA ASP A 367 -21.42 5.17 19.96
C ASP A 367 -21.86 5.85 21.28
N SER A 368 -20.94 6.60 21.89
CA SER A 368 -21.21 7.39 23.10
C SER A 368 -20.63 8.80 22.97
N ASN A 369 -21.24 9.77 23.66
CA ASN A 369 -20.66 11.11 23.81
C ASN A 369 -19.36 11.09 24.64
N ASP A 370 -19.14 10.02 25.40
CA ASP A 370 -17.90 9.84 26.16
C ASP A 370 -16.74 9.45 25.23
N LYS A 371 -15.57 10.02 25.53
CA LYS A 371 -14.29 9.69 24.92
C LYS A 371 -13.71 8.50 25.69
N THR A 372 -13.87 7.29 25.15
CA THR A 372 -13.51 6.05 25.84
C THR A 372 -12.43 5.29 25.07
N LEU A 373 -11.44 4.76 25.77
CA LEU A 373 -10.48 3.79 25.25
C LEU A 373 -10.22 2.72 26.32
N SER A 374 -10.46 1.46 26.00
CA SER A 374 -10.18 0.32 26.87
C SER A 374 -9.50 -0.78 26.06
N VAL A 375 -8.29 -1.14 26.46
CA VAL A 375 -7.45 -2.12 25.77
C VAL A 375 -6.82 -3.08 26.77
N GLU A 376 -6.82 -4.37 26.43
CA GLU A 376 -6.20 -5.42 27.23
C GLU A 376 -5.04 -6.04 26.46
N ASN A 377 -3.85 -6.10 27.09
CA ASN A 377 -2.62 -6.69 26.55
C ASN A 377 -2.25 -6.18 25.15
N ILE A 378 -2.30 -4.86 24.97
CA ILE A 378 -1.93 -4.19 23.72
C ILE A 378 -0.43 -4.32 23.47
N ASN A 379 -0.07 -4.54 22.22
CA ASN A 379 1.32 -4.68 21.78
C ASN A 379 1.59 -3.94 20.47
N HIS A 380 2.87 -3.72 20.16
CA HIS A 380 3.30 -2.95 19.00
C HIS A 380 3.69 -3.89 17.84
N PRO A 381 3.15 -3.73 16.62
CA PRO A 381 3.43 -4.61 15.48
C PRO A 381 4.92 -4.74 15.08
N LEU A 382 5.72 -3.71 15.36
CA LEU A 382 7.17 -3.70 15.07
C LEU A 382 8.04 -4.34 16.17
N LEU A 383 7.47 -4.69 17.33
CA LEU A 383 8.21 -5.36 18.40
C LEU A 383 8.06 -6.87 18.26
N GLU A 384 9.17 -7.60 18.25
CA GLU A 384 9.14 -9.07 18.22
C GLU A 384 8.77 -9.67 19.59
N ASN A 385 9.38 -9.15 20.67
CA ASN A 385 9.16 -9.59 22.05
C ASN A 385 8.67 -8.42 22.93
N GLY A 386 7.65 -7.71 22.47
CA GLY A 386 7.08 -6.58 23.21
C GLY A 386 6.30 -7.06 24.45
N ILE A 387 6.50 -6.37 25.58
CA ILE A 387 5.75 -6.64 26.83
C ILE A 387 4.37 -5.97 26.72
N PRO A 388 3.27 -6.76 26.73
CA PRO A 388 1.94 -6.22 26.51
C PRO A 388 1.45 -5.44 27.74
N ASN A 389 0.74 -4.35 27.50
CA ASN A 389 0.21 -3.47 28.54
C ASN A 389 -1.31 -3.33 28.43
N SER A 390 -1.98 -2.94 29.52
CA SER A 390 -3.43 -2.71 29.52
C SER A 390 -3.75 -1.33 30.06
N ILE A 391 -4.78 -0.67 29.51
CA ILE A 391 -5.19 0.64 29.98
C ILE A 391 -6.67 0.91 29.70
N SER A 392 -7.32 1.66 30.59
CA SER A 392 -8.68 2.13 30.44
C SER A 392 -8.76 3.62 30.71
N ILE A 393 -9.39 4.36 29.80
CA ILE A 393 -9.52 5.80 29.79
C ILE A 393 -10.99 6.15 29.55
N LEU A 394 -11.53 7.04 30.38
CA LEU A 394 -12.87 7.60 30.24
C LEU A 394 -12.80 9.12 30.45
N ASN A 395 -12.89 9.90 29.36
CA ASN A 395 -12.86 11.36 29.35
C ASN A 395 -11.61 12.03 29.99
N GLN A 396 -10.61 11.24 30.38
CA GLN A 396 -9.39 11.69 31.05
C GLN A 396 -8.17 11.61 30.13
N GLY A 397 -7.15 12.40 30.41
CA GLY A 397 -5.82 12.26 29.83
C GLY A 397 -4.91 11.40 30.70
N ILE A 398 -3.70 11.14 30.23
CA ILE A 398 -2.67 10.42 30.97
C ILE A 398 -1.38 11.23 31.01
N ILE A 399 -0.79 11.33 32.19
CA ILE A 399 0.58 11.80 32.36
C ILE A 399 1.46 10.60 32.68
N LEU A 400 2.44 10.36 31.81
CA LEU A 400 3.46 9.33 31.92
C LEU A 400 4.75 9.92 32.47
N THR A 401 5.18 9.43 33.62
CA THR A 401 6.49 9.75 34.21
C THR A 401 7.43 8.54 34.14
N GLY A 402 8.73 8.77 34.33
CA GLY A 402 9.74 7.70 34.32
C GLY A 402 11.04 8.12 33.64
N SER A 403 12.07 7.30 33.79
CA SER A 403 13.38 7.52 33.14
C SER A 403 13.31 7.44 31.62
N ASN A 404 14.36 7.93 30.96
CA ASN A 404 14.55 7.68 29.54
C ASN A 404 14.80 6.19 29.31
N MET A 405 14.38 5.67 28.15
CA MET A 405 14.50 4.25 27.77
C MET A 405 13.59 3.26 28.51
N SER A 406 12.76 3.71 29.47
CA SER A 406 11.81 2.86 30.19
C SER A 406 10.56 2.42 29.40
N GLY A 407 10.46 2.82 28.12
CA GLY A 407 9.37 2.41 27.23
C GLY A 407 8.23 3.41 27.06
N LYS A 408 8.28 4.61 27.66
CA LYS A 408 7.22 5.64 27.56
C LYS A 408 6.80 5.94 26.11
N SER A 409 7.74 6.35 25.26
CA SER A 409 7.46 6.70 23.85
C SER A 409 6.99 5.49 23.04
N THR A 410 7.52 4.30 23.36
CA THR A 410 7.07 3.03 22.77
C THR A 410 5.62 2.73 23.13
N PHE A 411 5.23 2.90 24.40
CA PHE A 411 3.85 2.72 24.85
C PHE A 411 2.90 3.71 24.18
N MET A 412 3.27 5.01 24.11
CA MET A 412 2.48 6.01 23.40
C MET A 412 2.25 5.65 21.93
N ARG A 413 3.31 5.27 21.21
CA ARG A 413 3.23 4.78 19.83
C ARG A 413 2.37 3.52 19.72
N THR A 414 2.46 2.61 20.69
CA THR A 414 1.67 1.37 20.73
C THR A 414 0.17 1.64 20.81
N ILE A 415 -0.25 2.57 21.67
CA ILE A 415 -1.65 2.96 21.75
C ILE A 415 -2.10 3.64 20.45
N ALA A 416 -1.36 4.65 19.98
CA ALA A 416 -1.70 5.41 18.80
C ALA A 416 -1.76 4.55 17.52
N ILE A 417 -0.81 3.62 17.33
CA ILE A 417 -0.81 2.75 16.16
C ILE A 417 -1.97 1.76 16.19
N ASN A 418 -2.35 1.23 17.36
CA ASN A 418 -3.50 0.34 17.46
C ASN A 418 -4.83 1.08 17.24
N ILE A 419 -4.95 2.33 17.71
CA ILE A 419 -6.08 3.21 17.35
C ILE A 419 -6.13 3.39 15.83
N LEU A 420 -4.99 3.68 15.20
CA LEU A 420 -4.89 3.82 13.75
C LEU A 420 -5.31 2.55 13.01
N LEU A 421 -4.75 1.39 13.37
CA LEU A 421 -5.04 0.11 12.74
C LEU A 421 -6.50 -0.32 12.94
N SER A 422 -7.11 0.02 14.09
CA SER A 422 -8.52 -0.23 14.34
C SER A 422 -9.43 0.47 13.32
N GLN A 423 -9.08 1.69 12.93
CA GLN A 423 -9.87 2.54 12.03
C GLN A 423 -9.43 2.47 10.56
N THR A 424 -8.32 1.80 10.25
CA THR A 424 -7.81 1.64 8.88
C THR A 424 -7.95 0.21 8.38
N ILE A 425 -7.60 -0.78 9.19
CA ILE A 425 -7.59 -2.20 8.80
C ILE A 425 -8.48 -3.08 9.69
N TYR A 426 -9.28 -2.46 10.57
CA TYR A 426 -10.20 -3.13 11.49
C TYR A 426 -9.53 -4.22 12.34
N THR A 427 -8.31 -3.95 12.80
CA THR A 427 -7.48 -4.94 13.51
C THR A 427 -6.71 -4.23 14.62
N CYS A 428 -6.68 -4.82 15.81
CA CYS A 428 -5.86 -4.37 16.94
C CYS A 428 -4.97 -5.51 17.41
N TYR A 429 -3.68 -5.24 17.61
CA TYR A 429 -2.76 -6.18 18.24
C TYR A 429 -2.93 -6.13 19.77
N SER A 430 -4.07 -6.63 20.22
CA SER A 430 -4.46 -6.72 21.63
C SER A 430 -5.39 -7.91 21.86
N ASN A 431 -5.62 -8.29 23.12
CA ASN A 431 -6.61 -9.31 23.47
C ASN A 431 -8.03 -8.78 23.40
N LYS A 432 -8.23 -7.51 23.80
CA LYS A 432 -9.49 -6.78 23.67
C LYS A 432 -9.22 -5.33 23.29
N TYR A 433 -10.14 -4.74 22.55
CA TYR A 433 -10.11 -3.34 22.16
C TYR A 433 -11.54 -2.81 22.11
N LYS A 434 -11.80 -1.76 22.89
CA LYS A 434 -13.06 -1.03 22.90
C LYS A 434 -12.78 0.45 22.93
N ALA A 435 -13.27 1.22 21.96
CA ALA A 435 -12.93 2.64 21.88
C ALA A 435 -14.00 3.48 21.17
N SER A 436 -13.99 4.78 21.40
CA SER A 436 -14.59 5.77 20.50
C SER A 436 -13.73 5.87 19.21
N PHE A 437 -14.27 6.48 18.16
CA PHE A 437 -13.46 6.88 17.01
C PHE A 437 -12.56 8.05 17.42
N PHE A 438 -11.30 8.04 17.00
CA PHE A 438 -10.32 9.04 17.37
C PHE A 438 -9.52 9.54 16.17
N ARG A 439 -9.25 10.84 16.13
CA ARG A 439 -8.24 11.42 15.25
C ARG A 439 -6.89 11.40 15.95
N VAL A 440 -5.97 10.58 15.47
CA VAL A 440 -4.64 10.48 16.08
C VAL A 440 -3.79 11.68 15.68
N MET A 441 -3.22 12.36 16.68
CA MET A 441 -2.29 13.48 16.50
C MET A 441 -1.07 13.24 17.38
N SER A 442 0.12 13.51 16.88
CA SER A 442 1.34 13.33 17.67
C SER A 442 2.21 14.58 17.69
N SER A 443 2.97 14.73 18.77
CA SER A 443 4.13 15.60 18.85
C SER A 443 5.21 14.82 19.57
N LEU A 444 5.84 13.89 18.85
CA LEU A 444 6.99 13.14 19.36
C LEU A 444 8.27 13.82 18.89
N SER A 445 9.28 13.85 19.76
CA SER A 445 10.58 14.42 19.42
C SER A 445 11.27 13.56 18.34
N LEU A 446 11.20 14.01 17.08
CA LEU A 446 12.05 13.46 16.01
C LEU A 446 13.41 14.15 16.05
N SER A 447 14.41 13.39 16.49
CA SER A 447 15.80 13.71 16.14
C SER A 447 15.94 13.66 14.62
N ASN A 448 16.60 14.68 14.07
CA ASN A 448 17.17 14.76 12.72
C ASN A 448 16.37 15.60 11.71
N ASN A 449 16.48 16.92 11.84
CA ASN A 449 16.78 17.76 10.68
C ASN A 449 17.65 18.95 11.12
N ILE A 450 18.96 18.71 11.27
CA ILE A 450 19.97 19.78 11.44
C ILE A 450 19.91 20.77 10.25
N LEU A 451 19.39 20.33 9.11
CA LEU A 451 19.35 21.05 7.85
C LEU A 451 18.28 22.16 7.77
N SER A 452 17.26 22.19 8.65
CA SER A 452 16.15 23.14 8.50
C SER A 452 16.44 24.55 9.06
N GLY A 453 17.54 24.76 9.78
CA GLY A 453 17.94 26.08 10.31
C GLY A 453 16.97 26.71 11.32
N ALA A 454 15.78 26.16 11.52
CA ALA A 454 14.84 26.54 12.57
C ALA A 454 15.33 26.00 13.92
N SER A 455 15.18 26.79 14.99
CA SER A 455 15.46 26.28 16.32
C SER A 455 14.49 25.12 16.63
N TYR A 456 15.01 24.05 17.22
CA TYR A 456 14.22 22.89 17.66
C TYR A 456 12.93 23.28 18.39
N TYR A 457 13.03 24.30 19.24
CA TYR A 457 11.93 24.90 19.98
C TYR A 457 10.80 25.46 19.10
N LEU A 458 11.12 26.09 17.95
CA LEU A 458 10.10 26.64 17.06
C LEU A 458 9.29 25.54 16.36
N GLU A 459 9.95 24.47 15.93
CA GLU A 459 9.26 23.33 15.32
C GLU A 459 8.39 22.59 16.35
N GLU A 460 8.85 22.48 17.60
CA GLU A 460 8.04 21.97 18.70
C GLU A 460 6.80 22.85 18.97
N CYS A 461 6.96 24.17 19.02
CA CYS A 461 5.84 25.12 19.11
C CYS A 461 4.83 24.94 17.98
N LYS A 462 5.29 24.81 16.73
CA LYS A 462 4.42 24.57 15.57
C LYS A 462 3.69 23.22 15.66
N SER A 463 4.36 22.19 16.14
CA SER A 463 3.79 20.86 16.35
C SER A 463 2.64 20.89 17.36
N VAL A 464 2.84 21.52 18.52
CA VAL A 464 1.78 21.68 19.52
C VAL A 464 0.64 22.52 18.96
N LEU A 465 0.93 23.63 18.28
CA LEU A 465 -0.11 24.46 17.65
C LEU A 465 -0.93 23.68 16.60
N ARG A 466 -0.29 22.80 15.81
CA ARG A 466 -0.97 21.88 14.87
C ARG A 466 -1.96 20.98 15.59
N ILE A 467 -1.59 20.44 16.76
CA ILE A 467 -2.51 19.66 17.61
C ILE A 467 -3.69 20.53 18.03
N LEU A 468 -3.44 21.73 18.58
CA LEU A 468 -4.50 22.63 19.07
C LEU A 468 -5.51 23.00 17.98
N ASN A 469 -5.05 23.24 16.75
CA ASN A 469 -5.91 23.55 15.61
C ASN A 469 -6.81 22.38 15.17
N SER A 470 -6.51 21.14 15.59
CA SER A 470 -7.31 19.95 15.26
C SER A 470 -8.43 19.63 16.26
N LEU A 471 -8.49 20.34 17.40
CA LEU A 471 -9.38 20.01 18.52
C LEU A 471 -10.83 20.48 18.34
N GLU A 472 -11.14 21.19 17.24
CA GLU A 472 -12.47 21.76 16.97
C GLU A 472 -13.34 20.85 16.08
N GLU A 473 -12.86 19.65 15.74
CA GLU A 473 -13.57 18.72 14.88
C GLU A 473 -14.57 17.83 15.65
N ASP A 474 -15.51 17.25 14.90
CA ASP A 474 -16.56 16.37 15.44
C ASP A 474 -15.99 15.09 16.08
N VAL A 475 -14.89 14.57 15.53
CA VAL A 475 -14.22 13.35 15.99
C VAL A 475 -13.18 13.73 17.05
N PRO A 476 -13.17 13.09 18.24
CA PRO A 476 -12.24 13.47 19.29
C PRO A 476 -10.79 13.25 18.87
N ALA A 477 -9.92 14.20 19.17
CA ALA A 477 -8.49 14.04 18.97
C ALA A 477 -7.90 13.11 20.05
N PHE A 478 -7.01 12.20 19.63
CA PHE A 478 -6.17 11.41 20.53
C PHE A 478 -4.73 11.85 20.35
N CYS A 479 -4.25 12.66 21.29
CA CYS A 479 -2.98 13.34 21.21
C CYS A 479 -1.90 12.56 21.96
N ILE A 480 -0.78 12.23 21.32
CA ILE A 480 0.41 11.74 22.02
C ILE A 480 1.50 12.80 21.99
N ILE A 481 2.05 13.15 23.16
CA ILE A 481 3.01 14.25 23.30
C ILE A 481 4.19 13.77 24.14
N ASP A 482 5.41 13.91 23.62
CA ASP A 482 6.64 13.49 24.31
C ASP A 482 7.51 14.69 24.67
N GLU A 483 7.39 15.11 25.94
CA GLU A 483 7.89 16.39 26.46
C GLU A 483 7.26 17.61 25.76
N ILE A 484 6.98 18.67 26.51
CA ILE A 484 6.49 19.94 25.96
C ILE A 484 7.55 21.00 26.22
N PHE A 485 7.99 21.67 25.16
CA PHE A 485 8.91 22.81 25.17
C PHE A 485 10.28 22.49 25.77
N LYS A 486 10.94 21.46 25.25
CA LYS A 486 12.28 21.09 25.70
C LYS A 486 13.28 22.23 25.43
N GLY A 487 14.17 22.49 26.40
CA GLY A 487 15.29 23.43 26.22
C GLY A 487 14.99 24.91 26.48
N THR A 488 13.82 25.26 27.02
CA THR A 488 13.51 26.62 27.53
C THR A 488 13.60 26.71 29.07
N ASN A 489 13.31 27.89 29.62
CA ASN A 489 13.23 28.14 31.07
C ASN A 489 12.22 27.17 31.72
N PRO A 490 12.63 26.37 32.74
CA PRO A 490 11.75 25.41 33.40
C PRO A 490 10.44 26.02 33.95
N ILE A 491 10.48 27.26 34.46
CA ILE A 491 9.29 27.92 35.03
C ILE A 491 8.26 28.20 33.93
N GLU A 492 8.71 28.81 32.83
CA GLU A 492 7.85 29.10 31.67
C GLU A 492 7.36 27.81 31.01
N ARG A 493 8.23 26.79 30.91
CA ARG A 493 7.89 25.47 30.38
C ARG A 493 6.75 24.83 31.14
N ILE A 494 6.85 24.71 32.47
CA ILE A 494 5.84 24.04 33.30
C ILE A 494 4.52 24.81 33.24
N ALA A 495 4.58 26.14 33.36
CA ALA A 495 3.39 26.99 33.28
C ALA A 495 2.67 26.84 31.93
N ALA A 496 3.39 26.98 30.81
CA ALA A 496 2.82 26.85 29.48
C ALA A 496 2.32 25.44 29.20
N SER A 497 3.07 24.42 29.59
CA SER A 497 2.67 23.01 29.42
C SER A 497 1.37 22.73 30.15
N LYS A 498 1.22 23.18 31.40
CA LYS A 498 0.01 23.00 32.18
C LYS A 498 -1.21 23.62 31.48
N GLU A 499 -1.11 24.88 31.06
CA GLU A 499 -2.21 25.58 30.36
C GLU A 499 -2.59 24.87 29.04
N ILE A 500 -1.60 24.39 28.28
CA ILE A 500 -1.85 23.63 27.05
C ILE A 500 -2.57 22.31 27.34
N LEU A 501 -2.14 21.59 28.38
CA LEU A 501 -2.77 20.32 28.76
C LEU A 501 -4.20 20.50 29.25
N GLU A 502 -4.49 21.59 29.97
CA GLU A 502 -5.84 21.96 30.38
C GLU A 502 -6.70 22.34 29.17
N TYR A 503 -6.16 23.17 28.27
CA TYR A 503 -6.83 23.56 27.03
C TYR A 503 -7.22 22.35 26.16
N ILE A 504 -6.34 21.35 26.04
CA ILE A 504 -6.62 20.12 25.29
C ILE A 504 -7.80 19.35 25.92
N MET A 505 -7.77 19.17 27.24
CA MET A 505 -8.79 18.36 27.94
C MET A 505 -10.15 19.07 28.06
N ASP A 506 -10.19 20.40 27.94
CA ASP A 506 -11.42 21.19 27.86
C ASP A 506 -12.11 21.13 26.50
N ARG A 507 -11.47 20.49 25.51
CA ARG A 507 -12.00 20.29 24.16
C ARG A 507 -12.29 18.82 23.87
N ASN A 508 -12.66 18.55 22.62
CA ASN A 508 -13.00 17.22 22.14
C ASN A 508 -11.74 16.36 21.96
N ALA A 509 -11.03 16.05 23.05
CA ALA A 509 -9.78 15.30 22.98
C ALA A 509 -9.46 14.46 24.23
N ILE A 510 -8.53 13.53 24.04
CA ILE A 510 -7.76 12.80 25.06
C ILE A 510 -6.28 13.01 24.72
N SER A 511 -5.44 13.22 25.73
CA SER A 511 -3.99 13.29 25.56
C SER A 511 -3.25 12.26 26.43
N ILE A 512 -2.20 11.66 25.88
CA ILE A 512 -1.16 10.95 26.62
C ILE A 512 0.12 11.78 26.51
N VAL A 513 0.66 12.16 27.65
CA VAL A 513 1.79 13.09 27.74
C VAL A 513 2.90 12.44 28.54
N ALA A 514 4.06 12.22 27.92
CA ALA A 514 5.26 11.86 28.64
C ALA A 514 5.99 13.12 29.11
N THR A 515 6.41 13.13 30.38
CA THR A 515 7.18 14.24 30.95
C THR A 515 8.19 13.78 31.99
N HIS A 516 9.30 14.51 32.07
CA HIS A 516 10.28 14.40 33.14
C HIS A 516 10.04 15.41 34.27
N ASP A 517 9.16 16.39 34.05
CA ASP A 517 8.84 17.41 35.03
C ASP A 517 7.85 16.87 36.07
N LEU A 518 8.36 16.40 37.21
CA LEU A 518 7.54 15.90 38.31
C LEU A 518 6.56 16.97 38.83
N GLU A 519 6.93 18.24 38.75
CA GLU A 519 6.07 19.36 39.12
C GLU A 519 4.85 19.48 38.19
N LEU A 520 5.03 19.29 36.88
CA LEU A 520 3.92 19.21 35.93
C LEU A 520 3.01 18.02 36.25
N ALA A 521 3.59 16.84 36.47
CA ALA A 521 2.82 15.64 36.82
C ALA A 521 2.03 15.76 38.13
N LYS A 522 2.56 16.52 39.10
CA LYS A 522 1.86 16.81 40.36
C LYS A 522 0.79 17.90 40.20
N SER A 523 1.07 18.94 39.41
CA SER A 523 0.22 20.13 39.29
C SER A 523 -0.96 20.00 38.32
N CYS A 524 -0.97 18.99 37.44
CA CYS A 524 -2.13 18.73 36.59
C CYS A 524 -3.37 18.31 37.41
N ASN A 525 -4.53 18.80 37.00
CA ASN A 525 -5.81 18.58 37.68
C ASN A 525 -6.32 17.12 37.59
N GLU A 526 -7.49 16.85 38.16
CA GLU A 526 -8.12 15.52 38.20
C GLU A 526 -8.54 14.97 36.81
N LYS A 527 -8.41 15.76 35.73
CA LYS A 527 -8.67 15.31 34.36
C LYS A 527 -7.55 14.41 33.82
N TYR A 528 -6.42 14.31 34.52
CA TYR A 528 -5.30 13.45 34.13
C TYR A 528 -5.07 12.32 35.14
N LEU A 529 -5.08 11.09 34.62
CA LEU A 529 -4.57 9.91 35.32
C LEU A 529 -3.04 9.92 35.28
N ARG A 530 -2.42 9.38 36.33
CA ARG A 530 -0.96 9.35 36.48
C ARG A 530 -0.50 7.91 36.36
N TYR A 531 0.44 7.70 35.46
CA TYR A 531 1.10 6.41 35.31
C TYR A 531 2.61 6.63 35.17
N TYR A 532 3.36 5.56 35.37
CA TYR A 532 4.81 5.59 35.22
C TYR A 532 5.37 4.28 34.70
N PHE A 533 6.56 4.41 34.12
CA PHE A 533 7.48 3.30 33.86
C PHE A 533 8.73 3.54 34.71
N CYS A 534 9.22 2.49 35.37
CA CYS A 534 10.39 2.60 36.24
C CYS A 534 11.40 1.52 35.88
N GLU A 535 12.66 1.91 35.84
CA GLU A 535 13.80 1.01 35.93
C GLU A 535 13.83 0.34 37.30
N ASP A 536 14.32 -0.88 37.34
CA ASP A 536 14.85 -1.49 38.55
C ASP A 536 16.36 -1.65 38.43
N ILE A 537 17.05 -1.84 39.55
CA ILE A 537 18.48 -2.12 39.57
C ILE A 537 18.70 -3.53 40.06
N ASP A 538 19.21 -4.35 39.15
CA ASP A 538 19.66 -5.70 39.43
C ASP A 538 21.14 -5.66 39.86
N GLU A 539 21.49 -6.45 40.88
CA GLU A 539 22.84 -6.47 41.44
C GLU A 539 23.89 -7.08 40.48
N GLU A 540 23.46 -7.91 39.50
CA GLU A 540 24.32 -8.57 38.52
C GLU A 540 24.30 -7.88 37.15
N GLU A 541 23.12 -7.44 36.68
CA GLU A 541 22.93 -6.90 35.32
C GLU A 541 22.90 -5.35 35.26
N GLY A 542 22.83 -4.67 36.40
CA GLY A 542 22.80 -3.21 36.47
C GLY A 542 21.39 -2.65 36.29
N LEU A 543 21.11 -1.96 35.17
CA LEU A 543 19.82 -1.28 34.95
C LEU A 543 18.87 -2.18 34.15
N VAL A 544 17.77 -2.63 34.77
CA VAL A 544 16.77 -3.50 34.15
C VAL A 544 15.44 -2.77 34.02
N PHE A 545 14.72 -3.00 32.93
CA PHE A 545 13.39 -2.43 32.71
C PHE A 545 12.36 -3.55 32.54
N ASP A 546 11.30 -3.54 33.34
CA ASP A 546 10.19 -4.47 33.20
C ASP A 546 9.19 -4.07 32.10
N TYR A 547 9.29 -2.83 31.60
CA TYR A 547 8.40 -2.23 30.60
C TYR A 547 6.90 -2.35 30.93
N MET A 548 6.57 -2.41 32.23
CA MET A 548 5.19 -2.50 32.71
C MET A 548 4.67 -1.13 33.13
N LEU A 549 3.49 -0.78 32.64
CA LEU A 549 2.76 0.43 33.03
C LEU A 549 2.26 0.28 34.47
N LYS A 550 2.60 1.23 35.34
CA LYS A 550 2.20 1.25 36.77
C LYS A 550 1.43 2.52 37.10
N GLU A 551 0.43 2.43 37.96
CA GLU A 551 -0.36 3.58 38.41
C GLU A 551 0.41 4.44 39.42
N GLY A 552 0.32 5.77 39.26
CA GLY A 552 0.96 6.76 40.14
C GLY A 552 2.07 7.57 39.47
N ILE A 553 2.93 8.15 40.30
CA ILE A 553 4.13 8.89 39.86
C ILE A 553 5.35 8.13 40.38
N CYS A 554 6.37 7.97 39.54
CA CYS A 554 7.62 7.36 39.99
C CYS A 554 8.32 8.29 41.01
N ASN A 555 8.46 7.81 42.25
CA ASN A 555 9.11 8.54 43.34
C ASN A 555 10.57 8.14 43.56
N THR A 556 11.06 7.10 42.86
CA THR A 556 12.39 6.53 43.08
C THR A 556 13.35 6.96 41.97
N GLY A 557 14.25 7.88 42.29
CA GLY A 557 15.39 8.19 41.43
C GLY A 557 16.47 7.12 41.57
N ASN A 558 16.53 6.17 40.64
CA ASN A 558 17.53 5.10 40.66
C ASN A 558 18.92 5.57 40.15
N ALA A 559 19.06 6.85 39.79
CA ALA A 559 20.31 7.44 39.30
C ALA A 559 21.50 7.25 40.27
N LEU A 560 21.32 7.45 41.59
CA LEU A 560 22.42 7.29 42.55
C LEU A 560 22.81 5.82 42.75
N LYS A 561 21.83 4.91 42.72
CA LYS A 561 22.07 3.47 42.75
C LYS A 561 22.81 3.01 41.49
N LEU A 562 22.49 3.57 40.31
CA LEU A 562 23.21 3.31 39.07
C LEU A 562 24.66 3.80 39.15
N LEU A 563 24.91 4.99 39.69
CA LEU A 563 26.26 5.51 39.90
C LEU A 563 27.05 4.61 40.87
N SER A 564 26.40 4.10 41.91
CA SER A 564 26.99 3.11 42.83
C SER A 564 27.36 1.81 42.10
N PHE A 565 26.44 1.25 41.30
CA PHE A 565 26.72 0.07 40.46
C PHE A 565 27.89 0.30 39.48
N LEU A 566 27.98 1.48 38.87
CA LEU A 566 29.09 1.86 37.98
C LEU A 566 30.43 2.09 38.72
N GLY A 567 30.46 1.99 40.05
CA GLY A 567 31.66 2.14 40.87
C GLY A 567 32.10 3.59 41.08
N TYR A 568 31.16 4.55 41.05
CA TYR A 568 31.48 5.94 41.39
C TYR A 568 31.96 6.05 42.85
N PRO A 569 32.92 6.95 43.16
CA PRO A 569 33.40 7.15 44.52
C PRO A 569 32.28 7.44 45.53
N GLU A 570 32.32 6.76 46.68
CA GLU A 570 31.33 6.89 47.77
C GLU A 570 31.16 8.33 48.29
N ASP A 571 32.22 9.14 48.23
CA ASP A 571 32.15 10.55 48.62
C ASP A 571 31.21 11.36 47.72
N ILE A 572 31.13 11.03 46.42
CA ILE A 572 30.21 11.68 45.48
C ILE A 572 28.77 11.26 45.77
N LEU A 573 28.55 9.96 46.00
CA LEU A 573 27.22 9.39 46.29
C LEU A 573 26.66 9.94 47.60
N SER A 574 27.46 9.90 48.66
CA SER A 574 27.07 10.36 50.00
C SER A 574 26.81 11.87 50.05
N ASN A 575 27.63 12.69 49.36
CA ASN A 575 27.39 14.13 49.27
C ASN A 575 26.14 14.46 48.44
N SER A 576 25.90 13.73 47.34
CA SER A 576 24.69 13.90 46.53
C SER A 576 23.43 13.56 47.30
N LEU A 577 23.44 12.48 48.09
CA LEU A 577 22.34 12.12 48.99
C LEU A 577 22.04 13.22 50.01
N LYS A 578 23.08 13.80 50.64
CA LYS A 578 22.94 14.92 51.59
C LYS A 578 22.33 16.16 50.95
N SER A 579 22.74 16.49 49.72
CA SER A 579 22.18 17.64 48.99
C SER A 579 20.71 17.45 48.63
N ILE A 580 20.29 16.22 48.28
CA ILE A 580 18.89 15.90 48.00
C ILE A 580 18.05 15.98 49.28
N SER A 581 18.54 15.42 50.39
CA SER A 581 17.80 15.46 51.66
C SER A 581 17.54 16.89 52.14
N ASN A 582 18.48 17.81 51.93
CA ASN A 582 18.32 19.21 52.34
C ASN A 582 17.26 19.98 51.52
N LYS A 583 17.03 19.60 50.25
CA LYS A 583 16.01 20.23 49.39
C LYS A 583 14.56 19.77 49.66
N ASN A 584 14.36 18.68 50.40
CA ASN A 584 13.01 18.21 50.78
C ASN A 584 12.48 18.87 52.07
N TYR A 585 13.28 19.73 52.72
CA TYR A 585 12.91 20.48 53.93
C TYR A 585 12.78 22.01 53.72
N GLU A 586 12.97 22.49 52.48
CA GLU A 586 12.60 23.84 52.02
C GLU A 586 11.36 23.72 51.12
#